data_AF-A0A6N9NJN6-F1
#
_entry.id   AF-A0A6N9NJN6-F1
#
_cell.length_a   1.000
_cell.length_b   1.000
_cell.length_c   1.000
_cell.angle_alpha   90.00
_cell.angle_beta   90.00
_cell.angle_gamma   90.00
#
_symmetry.space_group_name_H-M   'P 1'
#
loop_
_entity.id
_entity.type
_entity.pdbx_description
1 polymer ?
#
loop_
_entity_poly.entity_id
_entity_poly.type
_entity_poly.pdbx_seq_one_letter_code
_entity_poly.pdbx_strand_id
1 'polypeptide(L)'
;MEATESSSKLYYTIGEVSKIFDVNASLIRFWEKEFDILQPKKNKKGNRLFTKKDVDNLHIIYHLVKERGYKLDGAKKKLKENKEDTLNEMEMIASLKKVRSFLVALKDEL
;
A
#
# COMPACT_ATOMS: atom_id res chain seq x y z
N MET A 1 2.01 -23.77 1.05
CA MET A 1 2.99 -23.04 0.21
C MET A 1 2.23 -21.95 -0.55
N GLU A 2 2.22 -20.73 -0.04
CA GLU A 2 1.85 -19.56 -0.84
C GLU A 2 3.14 -18.82 -1.13
N ALA A 3 3.57 -18.92 -2.39
CA ALA A 3 4.82 -18.41 -2.86
C ALA A 3 4.92 -16.90 -2.57
N THR A 4 5.99 -16.54 -1.85
CA THR A 4 6.60 -15.24 -1.92
C THR A 4 7.05 -14.99 -3.36
N GLU A 5 6.16 -14.49 -4.23
CA GLU A 5 6.59 -13.90 -5.49
C GLU A 5 7.24 -12.55 -5.20
N SER A 6 8.52 -12.61 -4.88
CA SER A 6 9.49 -11.56 -5.19
C SER A 6 9.50 -11.33 -6.71
N SER A 7 8.46 -10.68 -7.23
CA SER A 7 8.38 -10.26 -8.62
C SER A 7 8.55 -8.76 -8.67
N SER A 8 9.70 -8.34 -9.19
CA SER A 8 10.07 -6.99 -9.57
C SER A 8 9.20 -6.47 -10.73
N LYS A 9 7.86 -6.57 -10.62
CA LYS A 9 6.96 -5.89 -11.54
C LYS A 9 7.21 -4.39 -11.41
N LEU A 10 7.77 -3.80 -12.46
CA LEU A 10 8.02 -2.36 -12.52
C LEU A 10 6.71 -1.56 -12.47
N TYR A 11 5.62 -2.14 -12.97
CA TYR A 11 4.31 -1.52 -13.08
C TYR A 11 3.19 -2.51 -12.74
N TYR A 12 2.18 -2.00 -12.07
CA TYR A 12 0.94 -2.67 -11.70
C TYR A 12 -0.23 -1.96 -12.39
N THR A 13 -1.16 -2.75 -12.92
CA THR A 13 -2.40 -2.22 -13.49
C THR A 13 -3.41 -1.90 -12.39
N ILE A 14 -4.37 -1.01 -12.68
CA ILE A 14 -5.44 -0.69 -11.70
C ILE A 14 -6.23 -1.93 -11.25
N GLY A 15 -6.38 -2.92 -12.12
CA GLY A 15 -7.05 -4.18 -11.80
C GLY A 15 -6.24 -5.03 -10.82
N GLU A 16 -4.92 -5.10 -10.97
CA GLU A 16 -4.05 -5.79 -10.01
C GLU A 16 -4.07 -5.07 -8.65
N VAL A 17 -3.94 -3.75 -8.65
CA VAL A 17 -4.00 -2.93 -7.42
C VAL A 17 -5.34 -3.12 -6.72
N SER A 18 -6.45 -3.13 -7.46
CA SER A 18 -7.80 -3.38 -6.94
C SER A 18 -7.90 -4.73 -6.24
N LYS A 19 -7.28 -5.79 -6.79
CA LYS A 19 -7.24 -7.11 -6.17
C LYS A 19 -6.34 -7.16 -4.93
N ILE A 20 -5.19 -6.49 -4.94
CA ILE A 20 -4.24 -6.46 -3.81
C ILE A 20 -4.89 -5.89 -2.55
N PHE A 21 -5.64 -4.80 -2.70
CA PHE A 21 -6.27 -4.11 -1.58
C PHE A 21 -7.73 -4.51 -1.34
N ASP A 22 -8.28 -5.42 -2.17
CA ASP A 22 -9.69 -5.80 -2.18
C ASP A 22 -10.65 -4.59 -2.18
N VAL A 23 -10.33 -3.59 -3.02
CA VAL A 23 -11.12 -2.36 -3.16
C VAL A 23 -11.53 -2.15 -4.61
N ASN A 24 -12.63 -1.44 -4.82
CA ASN A 24 -13.10 -1.11 -6.17
C ASN A 24 -12.09 -0.21 -6.90
N ALA A 25 -11.86 -0.48 -8.19
CA ALA A 25 -11.01 0.36 -9.04
C ALA A 25 -11.44 1.83 -9.07
N SER A 26 -12.72 2.15 -8.89
CA SER A 26 -13.22 3.52 -8.78
C SER A 26 -12.71 4.23 -7.53
N LEU A 27 -12.56 3.51 -6.41
CA LEU A 27 -11.98 4.07 -5.18
C LEU A 27 -10.50 4.41 -5.38
N ILE A 28 -9.75 3.55 -6.09
CA ILE A 28 -8.35 3.82 -6.43
C ILE A 28 -8.22 5.06 -7.33
N ARG A 29 -9.11 5.21 -8.33
CA ARG A 29 -9.16 6.43 -9.17
C ARG A 29 -9.51 7.67 -8.36
N PHE A 30 -10.34 7.51 -7.34
CA PHE A 30 -10.73 8.59 -6.46
C PHE A 30 -9.53 9.00 -5.59
N TRP A 31 -8.84 8.04 -4.97
CA TRP A 31 -7.60 8.31 -4.23
C TRP A 31 -6.50 8.92 -5.11
N GLU A 32 -6.34 8.48 -6.35
CA GLU A 32 -5.43 9.13 -7.32
C GLU A 32 -5.73 10.63 -7.47
N LYS A 33 -7.00 11.04 -7.47
CA LYS A 33 -7.37 12.47 -7.59
C LYS A 33 -7.16 13.25 -6.29
N GLU A 34 -7.45 12.62 -5.15
CA GLU A 34 -7.35 13.27 -3.85
C GLU A 34 -5.89 13.40 -3.36
N PHE A 35 -5.07 12.39 -3.65
CA PHE A 35 -3.71 12.27 -3.14
C PHE A 35 -2.68 12.60 -4.22
N ASP A 36 -2.08 13.80 -4.14
CA ASP A 36 -1.08 14.29 -5.10
C ASP A 36 0.19 13.42 -5.20
N ILE A 37 0.41 12.56 -4.20
CA ILE A 37 1.52 11.60 -4.14
C ILE A 37 1.32 10.40 -5.09
N LEU A 38 0.08 10.12 -5.49
CA LEU A 38 -0.24 9.06 -6.44
C LEU A 38 -0.23 9.65 -7.85
N GLN A 39 0.87 9.42 -8.56
CA GLN A 39 1.03 9.91 -9.94
C GLN A 39 1.27 8.74 -10.89
N PRO A 40 0.27 7.85 -11.06
CA PRO A 40 0.41 6.70 -11.94
C PRO A 40 0.64 7.17 -13.38
N LYS A 41 1.63 6.56 -14.05
CA LYS A 41 1.89 6.85 -15.46
C LYS A 41 0.75 6.33 -16.32
N LYS A 42 0.33 7.12 -17.31
CA LYS A 42 -0.64 6.68 -18.32
C LYS A 42 0.13 6.12 -19.51
N ASN A 43 -0.22 4.90 -19.94
CA ASN A 43 0.30 4.34 -21.18
C ASN A 43 -0.39 4.98 -22.40
N LYS A 44 0.12 4.78 -23.63
CA LYS A 44 -0.45 5.27 -24.89
C LYS A 44 -1.93 4.90 -25.11
N LYS A 45 -2.40 3.83 -24.45
CA LYS A 45 -3.81 3.37 -24.47
C LYS A 45 -4.71 4.00 -23.38
N GLY A 46 -4.19 4.92 -22.55
CA GLY A 46 -4.93 5.55 -21.45
C GLY A 46 -5.03 4.73 -20.16
N ASN A 47 -4.43 3.53 -20.12
CA ASN A 47 -4.39 2.70 -18.92
C ASN A 47 -3.38 3.24 -17.90
N ARG A 48 -3.77 3.23 -16.62
CA ARG A 48 -2.93 3.64 -15.49
C ARG A 48 -1.98 2.52 -15.10
N LEU A 49 -0.71 2.87 -14.97
CA LEU A 49 0.37 2.03 -14.51
C LEU A 49 0.89 2.61 -13.20
N PHE A 50 0.67 1.87 -12.12
CA PHE A 50 1.15 2.18 -10.79
C PHE A 50 2.54 1.59 -10.62
N THR A 51 3.51 2.39 -10.20
CA THR A 51 4.83 1.89 -9.83
C THR A 51 4.76 1.22 -8.45
N LYS A 52 5.80 0.46 -8.08
CA LYS A 52 5.91 -0.08 -6.72
C LYS A 52 5.74 1.00 -5.65
N LYS A 53 6.34 2.18 -5.86
CA LYS A 53 6.21 3.34 -4.97
C LYS A 53 4.76 3.82 -4.84
N ASP A 54 3.99 3.81 -5.92
CA ASP A 54 2.57 4.17 -5.87
C ASP A 54 1.76 3.14 -5.08
N VAL A 55 2.09 1.85 -5.22
CA VAL A 55 1.48 0.76 -4.44
C VAL A 55 1.81 0.91 -2.94
N ASP A 56 3.06 1.24 -2.60
CA ASP A 56 3.47 1.49 -1.22
C ASP A 56 2.70 2.67 -0.61
N ASN A 57 2.56 3.77 -1.38
CA ASN A 57 1.74 4.91 -0.97
C ASN A 57 0.26 4.56 -0.81
N LEU A 58 -0.30 3.73 -1.70
CA LEU A 58 -1.66 3.23 -1.58
C LEU A 58 -1.83 2.38 -0.32
N HIS A 59 -0.82 1.63 0.09
CA HIS A 59 -0.87 0.85 1.31
C HIS A 59 -0.98 1.75 2.56
N ILE A 60 -0.22 2.86 2.59
CA ILE A 60 -0.32 3.86 3.66
C ILE A 60 -1.72 4.49 3.67
N ILE A 61 -2.22 4.91 2.51
CA ILE A 61 -3.56 5.51 2.37
C ILE A 61 -4.64 4.53 2.86
N TYR A 62 -4.54 3.26 2.46
CA TYR A 62 -5.44 2.21 2.90
C TYR A 62 -5.41 2.06 4.42
N HIS A 63 -4.23 1.97 5.04
CA HIS A 63 -4.09 1.87 6.49
C HIS A 63 -4.72 3.08 7.21
N LEU A 64 -4.46 4.29 6.73
CA LEU A 64 -5.01 5.51 7.33
C LEU A 64 -6.54 5.59 7.21
N VAL A 65 -7.10 5.28 6.04
CA VAL A 65 -8.54 5.45 5.79
C VAL A 65 -9.36 4.27 6.29
N LYS A 66 -8.91 3.03 6.08
CA LYS A 66 -9.66 1.81 6.40
C LYS A 66 -9.36 1.27 7.80
N GLU A 67 -8.09 1.22 8.20
CA GLU A 67 -7.72 0.62 9.50
C GLU A 67 -7.81 1.65 10.63
N ARG A 68 -7.33 2.88 10.40
CA ARG A 68 -7.39 3.96 11.41
C ARG A 68 -8.63 4.84 11.32
N GLY A 69 -9.43 4.73 10.26
CA GLY A 69 -10.69 5.46 10.12
C GLY A 69 -10.55 6.97 9.87
N TYR A 70 -9.41 7.44 9.38
CA TYR A 70 -9.26 8.85 9.02
C TYR A 70 -10.13 9.22 7.83
N LYS A 71 -10.69 10.44 7.86
CA LYS A 71 -11.25 11.08 6.67
C LYS A 71 -10.12 11.39 5.67
N LEU A 72 -10.47 11.47 4.39
CA LEU A 72 -9.52 11.69 3.29
C LEU A 72 -8.61 12.91 3.51
N ASP A 73 -9.20 14.04 3.93
CA ASP A 73 -8.43 15.26 4.23
C ASP A 73 -7.45 15.06 5.38
N GLY A 74 -7.86 14.32 6.42
CA GLY A 74 -7.03 13.98 7.57
C GLY A 74 -5.89 13.04 7.19
N ALA A 75 -6.17 12.04 6.36
CA ALA A 75 -5.17 11.15 5.80
C ALA A 75 -4.18 11.92 4.90
N LYS A 76 -4.67 12.85 4.07
CA LYS A 76 -3.84 13.70 3.20
C LYS A 76 -2.92 14.60 4.02
N LYS A 77 -3.44 15.25 5.06
CA LYS A 77 -2.66 16.08 5.97
C LYS A 77 -1.59 15.26 6.70
N LYS A 78 -1.96 14.11 7.26
CA LYS A 78 -1.03 13.22 7.96
C LYS A 78 0.08 12.71 7.03
N LEU A 79 -0.27 12.35 5.79
CA LEU A 79 0.67 11.88 4.79
C LEU A 79 1.64 12.99 4.32
N LYS A 80 1.21 14.25 4.35
CA LYS A 80 2.04 15.41 3.98
C LYS A 80 2.94 15.88 5.14
N GLU A 81 2.43 15.89 6.36
CA GLU A 81 3.13 16.40 7.54
C GLU A 81 4.04 15.36 8.21
N ASN A 82 3.64 14.09 8.24
CA ASN A 82 4.28 13.03 9.01
C ASN A 82 4.68 11.84 8.14
N LYS A 83 5.10 12.08 6.89
CA LYS A 83 5.44 11.00 5.97
C LYS A 83 6.54 10.10 6.54
N GLU A 84 7.56 10.72 7.12
CA GLU A 84 8.73 10.03 7.68
C GLU A 84 8.35 9.20 8.91
N ASP A 85 7.59 9.78 9.84
CA ASP A 85 7.07 9.05 11.01
C ASP A 85 6.15 7.89 10.62
N THR A 86 5.28 8.09 9.61
CA THR A 86 4.39 7.04 9.14
C THR A 86 5.16 5.90 8.47
N LEU A 87 6.23 6.22 7.73
CA LEU A 87 7.12 5.22 7.13
C LEU A 87 7.89 4.45 8.22
N ASN A 88 8.45 5.15 9.20
CA ASN A 88 9.13 4.53 10.35
C ASN A 88 8.17 3.62 11.15
N GLU A 89 6.94 4.06 11.37
CA GLU A 89 5.92 3.26 12.05
C GLU A 89 5.56 2.00 11.25
N MET A 90 5.45 2.10 9.93
CA MET A 90 5.23 0.92 9.07
C MET A 90 6.44 -0.04 9.05
N GLU A 91 7.67 0.46 9.01
CA GLU A 91 8.88 -0.37 9.08
C GLU A 91 9.00 -1.08 10.43
N MET A 92 8.67 -0.38 11.52
CA MET A 92 8.59 -0.99 12.86
C MET A 92 7.52 -2.08 12.91
N ILE A 93 6.32 -1.83 12.39
CA ILE A 93 5.25 -2.85 12.34
C ILE A 93 5.68 -4.05 11.49
N ALA A 94 6.32 -3.82 10.34
CA ALA A 94 6.79 -4.89 9.47
C ALA A 94 7.87 -5.75 10.16
N SER A 95 8.82 -5.13 10.85
CA SER A 95 9.85 -5.85 11.60
C SER A 95 9.25 -6.65 12.76
N LEU A 96 8.31 -6.09 13.53
CA LEU A 96 7.60 -6.79 14.60
C LEU A 96 6.77 -7.97 14.06
N LYS A 97 6.08 -7.80 12.93
CA LYS A 97 5.37 -8.91 12.26
C LYS A 97 6.33 -10.03 11.87
N LYS A 98 7.51 -9.70 11.36
CA LYS A 98 8.54 -10.68 10.97
C LYS A 98 9.09 -11.44 12.18
N VAL A 99 9.36 -10.75 13.29
CA VAL A 99 9.77 -11.39 14.55
C VAL A 99 8.67 -12.32 15.05
N ARG A 100 7.41 -11.86 15.07
CA ARG A 100 6.27 -12.69 15.46
C ARG A 100 6.16 -13.94 14.59
N SER A 101 6.24 -13.82 13.25
CA SER A 101 6.14 -14.99 12.37
C SER A 101 7.28 -15.98 12.60
N PHE A 102 8.49 -15.49 12.88
CA PHE A 102 9.63 -16.34 13.21
C PHE A 102 9.42 -17.11 14.51
N LEU A 103 8.96 -16.43 15.57
CA LEU A 103 8.69 -17.05 16.86
C LEU A 103 7.54 -18.07 16.79
N VAL A 104 6.51 -17.79 15.99
CA VAL A 104 5.40 -18.74 15.76
C VAL A 104 5.90 -19.98 15.03
N ALA A 105 6.70 -19.82 13.96
CA ALA A 105 7.27 -20.96 13.25
C ALA A 105 8.15 -21.83 14.15
N LEU A 106 8.95 -21.22 15.03
CA LEU A 106 9.79 -21.95 15.97
C LEU A 106 8.98 -22.71 17.05
N LYS A 107 7.83 -22.16 17.45
CA LYS A 107 6.89 -22.85 18.35
C LYS A 107 6.25 -24.06 17.68
N ASP A 108 5.88 -23.95 16.41
CA ASP A 108 5.17 -25.02 15.68
C ASP A 108 6.09 -26.19 15.29
N GLU A 109 7.42 -26.01 15.35
CA GLU A 109 8.44 -27.05 15.13
C GLU A 109 8.82 -27.84 16.40
N LEU A 110 8.30 -27.47 17.58
CA LEU A 110 8.52 -28.13 18.89
C LEU A 110 7.27 -28.89 19.34
#